data_AF-A0AAX3LL49-F1
#
_entry.id   AF-A0AAX3LL49-F1
#
_cell.length_a   1.000
_cell.length_b   1.000
_cell.length_c   1.000
_cell.angle_alpha   90.00
_cell.angle_beta   90.00
_cell.angle_gamma   90.00
#
_symmetry.space_group_name_H-M   'P 1'
#
loop_
_entity.id
_entity.type
_entity.pdbx_description
1 polymer ?
#
loop_
_entity_poly.entity_id
_entity_poly.type
_entity_poly.pdbx_seq_one_letter_code
_entity_poly.pdbx_strand_id
1 'polypeptide(L)'
;MDRSAEFPNIWLRSFFGFSPEDDGYIGWTKEANRKHVIEKILAGDLMMIYGAGSGSTASSDILRVLGFLQIDPIPIRDTDKASARGLERKRENGWTDNWTYALPVRRAWRVTQTVRLDQVASETYQPEKGRAIAAWSPQVSEDDKQRALDLRVTEVPVFGEPPLATGIVDQPLREAFRRTDDDLLRPVRFEASFARFQSLITGYDQPFTRFDEGLIAAWESYKPRVRDVALSRLDADSWTEDQVGSGTIVAKVIDAIEIQATHGDVTNNMVFWQNRFGHANREHRALIEAAATGTGLQTLERLLFQLYRTSRDEGAIFEELSKAVGAKYPLMAYLFFLKDMDRFMPIQPTGFDKVFGEIGLEFRTLRQCTWDNYSQFNAILDDLRTPIAELAGLDGVRLIDAHSLLWVFSTFLRMEVMGELANGAKASERHLGAREKSIADIKYSVGRTVFNSNGQVVPSTVKNKELQMSDAQLDKLIRDLLKIQEDRCAITGLPLQFRGAQTDDNLLPSLDRIDSDGHYARENLQIVCRFINFWKQASDDTEFRRLVELVRDVGRA
;
A
#
# COMPACT_ATOMS: atom_id res chain seq x y z
N MET A 1 -13.68 18.04 -21.57
CA MET A 1 -13.39 16.77 -20.88
C MET A 1 -12.32 16.10 -21.70
N ASP A 2 -11.07 16.28 -21.30
CA ASP A 2 -9.91 15.73 -22.01
C ASP A 2 -9.55 14.39 -21.34
N ARG A 3 -9.67 13.30 -22.10
CA ARG A 3 -9.44 11.91 -21.66
C ARG A 3 -7.96 11.49 -21.77
N SER A 4 -7.04 12.44 -21.98
CA SER A 4 -5.62 12.19 -22.25
C SER A 4 -4.78 11.81 -21.02
N ALA A 5 -5.23 12.16 -19.80
CA ALA A 5 -4.45 11.99 -18.57
C ALA A 5 -4.50 10.58 -17.93
N GLU A 6 -5.29 9.64 -18.46
CA GLU A 6 -5.53 8.33 -17.85
C GLU A 6 -4.55 7.23 -18.32
N PHE A 7 -3.79 7.48 -19.40
CA PHE A 7 -2.91 6.46 -20.03
C PHE A 7 -1.46 6.95 -20.17
N PRO A 8 -0.46 6.05 -20.02
CA PRO A 8 0.96 6.39 -20.08
C PRO A 8 1.36 6.94 -21.46
N ASN A 9 2.53 7.57 -21.55
CA ASN A 9 3.02 8.01 -22.85
C ASN A 9 3.34 6.80 -23.73
N ILE A 10 3.09 6.95 -25.04
CA ILE A 10 3.47 5.96 -26.04
C ILE A 10 4.65 6.52 -26.83
N TRP A 11 5.68 5.71 -27.01
CA TRP A 11 6.90 6.04 -27.75
C TRP A 11 7.02 5.11 -28.96
N LEU A 12 7.54 5.61 -30.08
CA LEU A 12 7.58 4.84 -31.33
C LEU A 12 8.96 4.28 -31.63
N ARG A 13 9.05 2.99 -32.03
CA ARG A 13 10.33 2.39 -32.42
C ARG A 13 10.24 1.28 -33.46
N SER A 14 11.23 1.22 -34.34
CA SER A 14 11.35 0.20 -35.40
C SER A 14 12.21 -0.98 -34.98
N PHE A 15 11.72 -2.21 -35.23
CA PHE A 15 12.43 -3.46 -34.95
C PHE A 15 12.48 -4.36 -36.20
N PHE A 16 13.43 -5.30 -36.23
CA PHE A 16 13.48 -6.33 -37.28
C PHE A 16 12.52 -7.51 -37.00
N GLY A 17 12.11 -7.68 -35.75
CA GLY A 17 11.13 -8.67 -35.31
C GLY A 17 10.64 -8.37 -33.90
N PHE A 18 9.56 -9.03 -33.47
CA PHE A 18 8.94 -8.83 -32.16
C PHE A 18 8.80 -10.18 -31.44
N SER A 19 9.75 -10.47 -30.55
CA SER A 19 9.81 -11.72 -29.78
C SER A 19 10.13 -11.45 -28.31
N PRO A 20 9.25 -10.76 -27.56
CA PRO A 20 9.46 -10.49 -26.13
C PRO A 20 9.66 -11.75 -25.28
N GLU A 21 9.18 -12.91 -25.75
CA GLU A 21 9.37 -14.21 -25.11
C GLU A 21 10.84 -14.65 -25.09
N ASP A 22 11.66 -14.12 -26.00
CA ASP A 22 13.10 -14.40 -26.08
C ASP A 22 13.95 -13.20 -25.69
N ASP A 23 13.49 -11.99 -26.02
CA ASP A 23 14.20 -10.73 -25.85
C ASP A 23 13.38 -9.84 -24.91
N GLY A 24 13.52 -10.06 -23.60
CA GLY A 24 12.80 -9.31 -22.56
C GLY A 24 13.31 -7.89 -22.34
N TYR A 25 13.93 -7.30 -23.36
CA TYR A 25 14.57 -5.99 -23.30
C TYR A 25 14.32 -5.19 -24.59
N ILE A 26 14.50 -3.88 -24.48
CA ILE A 26 14.54 -2.95 -25.61
C ILE A 26 15.92 -2.30 -25.67
N GLY A 27 16.68 -2.56 -26.74
CA GLY A 27 18.12 -2.21 -26.77
C GLY A 27 18.51 -1.18 -27.84
N TRP A 28 19.56 -0.39 -27.59
CA TRP A 28 20.19 0.57 -28.51
C TRP A 28 21.65 0.20 -28.73
N THR A 29 22.16 0.36 -29.96
CA THR A 29 23.58 0.07 -30.26
C THR A 29 24.51 1.10 -29.63
N LYS A 30 24.07 2.36 -29.49
CA LYS A 30 24.83 3.43 -28.87
C LYS A 30 24.23 3.81 -27.52
N GLU A 31 25.07 3.88 -26.48
CA GLU A 31 24.63 4.26 -25.14
C GLU A 31 24.01 5.66 -25.11
N ALA A 32 24.56 6.61 -25.86
CA ALA A 32 24.07 7.98 -25.93
C ALA A 32 22.59 8.05 -26.36
N ASN A 33 22.17 7.16 -27.28
CA ASN A 33 20.78 7.10 -27.72
C ASN A 33 19.86 6.58 -26.60
N ARG A 34 20.29 5.55 -25.87
CA ARG A 34 19.56 5.07 -24.68
C ARG A 34 19.46 6.19 -23.63
N LYS A 35 20.56 6.90 -23.34
CA LYS A 35 20.56 8.01 -22.36
C LYS A 35 19.54 9.09 -22.74
N HIS A 36 19.52 9.50 -24.00
CA HIS A 36 18.55 10.46 -24.50
C HIS A 36 17.09 10.03 -24.29
N VAL A 37 16.83 8.73 -24.45
CA VAL A 37 15.48 8.16 -24.24
C VAL A 37 15.15 8.11 -22.74
N ILE A 38 16.06 7.63 -21.89
CA ILE A 38 15.87 7.58 -20.43
C ILE A 38 15.55 8.95 -19.82
N GLU A 39 16.13 10.03 -20.35
CA GLU A 39 15.87 11.40 -19.87
C GLU A 39 14.41 11.85 -20.04
N LYS A 40 13.63 11.17 -20.90
CA LYS A 40 12.28 11.58 -21.29
C LYS A 40 11.19 10.57 -20.94
N ILE A 41 11.54 9.28 -20.92
CA ILE A 41 10.60 8.19 -20.64
C ILE A 41 10.36 8.04 -19.14
N LEU A 42 9.11 7.78 -18.75
CA LEU A 42 8.73 7.44 -17.39
C LEU A 42 8.56 5.92 -17.21
N ALA A 43 8.72 5.43 -15.99
CA ALA A 43 8.43 4.02 -15.68
C ALA A 43 6.95 3.72 -15.96
N GLY A 44 6.68 2.64 -16.70
CA GLY A 44 5.32 2.27 -17.11
C GLY A 44 4.88 2.88 -18.44
N ASP A 45 5.70 3.74 -19.06
CA ASP A 45 5.48 4.15 -20.44
C ASP A 45 5.49 2.96 -21.40
N LEU A 46 4.78 3.11 -22.52
CA LEU A 46 4.69 2.10 -23.56
C LEU A 46 5.60 2.43 -24.73
N MET A 47 6.27 1.43 -25.28
CA MET A 47 6.92 1.52 -26.58
C MET A 47 6.09 0.76 -27.62
N MET A 48 5.53 1.48 -28.58
CA MET A 48 4.90 0.92 -29.77
C MET A 48 5.98 0.48 -30.77
N ILE A 49 6.00 -0.82 -31.06
CA ILE A 49 6.97 -1.46 -31.94
C ILE A 49 6.36 -1.68 -33.31
N TYR A 50 7.09 -1.28 -34.35
CA TYR A 50 6.71 -1.55 -35.74
C TYR A 50 7.85 -2.22 -36.52
N GLY A 51 7.51 -2.96 -37.57
CA GLY A 51 8.50 -3.62 -38.42
C GLY A 51 9.27 -2.61 -39.28
N ALA A 52 10.60 -2.65 -39.21
CA ALA A 52 11.46 -1.75 -39.95
C ALA A 52 11.34 -1.96 -41.48
N GLY A 53 11.54 -0.90 -42.26
CA GLY A 53 11.63 -0.97 -43.72
C GLY A 53 12.98 -1.52 -44.21
N SER A 54 13.37 -2.70 -43.74
CA SER A 54 14.67 -3.33 -44.01
C SER A 54 14.47 -4.75 -44.53
N GLY A 55 15.41 -5.24 -45.37
CA GLY A 55 15.41 -6.64 -45.83
C GLY A 55 15.59 -7.67 -44.71
N SER A 56 16.05 -7.25 -43.52
CA SER A 56 16.12 -8.08 -42.31
C SER A 56 14.77 -8.26 -41.60
N THR A 57 13.71 -7.58 -42.04
CA THR A 57 12.36 -7.66 -41.47
C THR A 57 11.49 -8.52 -42.38
N ALA A 58 10.67 -9.41 -41.81
CA ALA A 58 9.73 -10.22 -42.59
C ALA A 58 8.82 -9.31 -43.44
N SER A 59 8.60 -9.66 -44.71
CA SER A 59 7.82 -8.80 -45.63
C SER A 59 6.38 -8.57 -45.15
N SER A 60 5.83 -9.51 -44.38
CA SER A 60 4.52 -9.38 -43.72
C SER A 60 4.48 -8.31 -42.63
N ASP A 61 5.63 -7.89 -42.10
CA ASP A 61 5.77 -7.08 -40.88
C ASP A 61 6.25 -5.67 -41.19
N ILE A 62 6.88 -5.47 -42.36
CA ILE A 62 7.39 -4.17 -42.82
C ILE A 62 6.29 -3.11 -42.71
N LEU A 63 6.61 -2.02 -41.99
CA LEU A 63 5.76 -0.85 -41.74
C LEU A 63 4.41 -1.18 -41.10
N ARG A 64 4.33 -2.25 -40.31
CA ARG A 64 3.15 -2.60 -39.52
C ARG A 64 3.45 -2.55 -38.03
N VAL A 65 2.44 -2.22 -37.24
CA VAL A 65 2.53 -2.25 -35.78
C VAL A 65 2.52 -3.71 -35.33
N LEU A 66 3.55 -4.13 -34.60
CA LEU A 66 3.76 -5.51 -34.16
C LEU A 66 3.28 -5.72 -32.73
N GLY A 67 3.46 -4.72 -31.88
CA GLY A 67 3.19 -4.86 -30.46
C GLY A 67 3.54 -3.63 -29.64
N PHE A 68 3.32 -3.76 -28.34
CA PHE A 68 3.60 -2.76 -27.33
C PHE A 68 4.46 -3.37 -26.24
N LEU A 69 5.41 -2.61 -25.72
CA LEU A 69 6.27 -3.01 -24.60
C LEU A 69 6.09 -2.00 -23.47
N GLN A 70 5.75 -2.47 -22.28
CA GLN A 70 5.87 -1.64 -21.08
C GLN A 70 7.32 -1.65 -20.62
N ILE A 71 7.91 -0.46 -20.46
CA ILE A 71 9.34 -0.32 -20.19
C ILE A 71 9.60 0.37 -18.85
N ASP A 72 10.74 0.05 -18.25
CA ASP A 72 11.22 0.65 -17.01
C ASP A 72 12.55 1.37 -17.32
N PRO A 73 12.72 2.68 -17.03
CA PRO A 73 13.89 3.46 -17.42
C PRO A 73 15.15 3.16 -16.58
N ILE A 74 15.31 1.91 -16.13
CA ILE A 74 16.50 1.40 -15.47
C ILE A 74 17.47 0.86 -16.53
N PRO A 75 18.68 1.42 -16.67
CA PRO A 75 19.66 0.94 -17.63
C PRO A 75 20.10 -0.51 -17.35
N ILE A 76 19.99 -1.38 -18.35
CA ILE A 76 20.54 -2.75 -18.34
C ILE A 76 21.38 -3.01 -19.59
N ARG A 77 22.00 -4.19 -19.66
CA ARG A 77 22.57 -4.77 -20.88
C ARG A 77 21.56 -5.74 -21.49
N ASP A 78 21.67 -5.96 -22.79
CA ASP A 78 20.89 -6.97 -23.52
C ASP A 78 21.01 -8.36 -22.90
N THR A 79 22.23 -8.74 -22.49
CA THR A 79 22.52 -10.03 -21.86
C THR A 79 21.80 -10.26 -20.54
N ASP A 80 21.37 -9.19 -19.85
CA ASP A 80 20.72 -9.30 -18.54
C ASP A 80 19.29 -9.85 -18.67
N LYS A 81 18.69 -9.71 -19.86
CA LYS A 81 17.28 -10.07 -20.10
C LYS A 81 17.03 -10.62 -21.50
N ALA A 82 18.03 -11.30 -22.06
CA ALA A 82 17.92 -12.09 -23.28
C ALA A 82 18.00 -13.58 -22.96
N SER A 83 17.14 -14.37 -23.57
CA SER A 83 17.22 -15.83 -23.51
C SER A 83 18.44 -16.36 -24.24
N ALA A 84 18.85 -17.59 -23.94
CA ALA A 84 19.90 -18.28 -24.69
C ALA A 84 19.59 -18.33 -26.20
N ARG A 85 18.32 -18.52 -26.57
CA ARG A 85 17.84 -18.52 -27.95
C ARG A 85 17.94 -17.14 -28.60
N GLY A 86 17.55 -16.08 -27.89
CA GLY A 86 17.69 -14.69 -28.36
C GLY A 86 19.14 -14.31 -28.62
N LEU A 87 20.05 -14.68 -27.72
CA LEU A 87 21.49 -14.47 -27.88
C LEU A 87 22.09 -15.27 -29.04
N GLU A 88 21.67 -16.52 -29.24
CA GLU A 88 22.10 -17.31 -30.41
C GLU A 88 21.64 -16.66 -31.71
N ARG A 89 20.36 -16.26 -31.79
CA ARG A 89 19.84 -15.53 -32.95
C ARG A 89 20.65 -14.27 -33.25
N LYS A 90 21.10 -13.53 -32.24
CA LYS A 90 22.00 -12.37 -32.45
C LYS A 90 23.35 -12.79 -33.05
N ARG A 91 23.94 -13.90 -32.59
CA ARG A 91 25.20 -14.41 -33.14
C ARG A 91 25.06 -14.83 -34.60
N GLU A 92 24.05 -15.63 -34.91
CA GLU A 92 23.78 -16.15 -36.26
C GLU A 92 23.58 -15.02 -37.29
N ASN A 93 22.95 -13.92 -36.87
CA ASN A 93 22.72 -12.77 -37.74
C ASN A 93 23.85 -11.71 -37.71
N GLY A 94 24.95 -11.95 -36.98
CA GLY A 94 26.07 -11.01 -36.88
C GLY A 94 25.73 -9.72 -36.12
N TRP A 95 24.79 -9.78 -35.17
CA TRP A 95 24.28 -8.65 -34.40
C TRP A 95 24.81 -8.57 -32.96
N THR A 96 25.89 -9.29 -32.65
CA THR A 96 26.45 -9.40 -31.29
C THR A 96 26.64 -8.04 -30.61
N ASP A 97 27.13 -7.04 -31.34
CA ASP A 97 27.38 -5.69 -30.81
C ASP A 97 26.19 -4.72 -30.95
N ASN A 98 25.10 -5.15 -31.61
CA ASN A 98 23.92 -4.32 -31.81
C ASN A 98 22.97 -4.37 -30.63
N TRP A 99 22.33 -3.24 -30.32
CA TRP A 99 21.31 -3.14 -29.27
C TRP A 99 21.74 -3.58 -27.87
N THR A 100 23.03 -3.45 -27.55
CA THR A 100 23.59 -3.95 -26.28
C THR A 100 23.32 -3.04 -25.07
N TYR A 101 22.95 -1.77 -25.29
CA TYR A 101 22.53 -0.86 -24.23
C TYR A 101 21.02 -0.84 -24.12
N ALA A 102 20.45 -1.42 -23.06
CA ALA A 102 19.03 -1.73 -23.04
C ALA A 102 18.27 -1.16 -21.84
N LEU A 103 16.94 -1.28 -21.92
CA LEU A 103 16.00 -1.14 -20.82
C LEU A 103 15.19 -2.45 -20.68
N PRO A 104 14.81 -2.85 -19.46
CA PRO A 104 13.97 -4.03 -19.26
C PRO A 104 12.54 -3.78 -19.74
N VAL A 105 11.96 -4.78 -20.39
CA VAL A 105 10.53 -4.85 -20.71
C VAL A 105 9.81 -5.55 -19.56
N ARG A 106 8.74 -4.98 -19.01
CA ARG A 106 7.97 -5.59 -17.90
C ARG A 106 6.78 -6.40 -18.38
N ARG A 107 6.06 -5.86 -19.35
CA ARG A 107 4.90 -6.49 -19.98
C ARG A 107 4.98 -6.26 -21.48
N ALA A 108 4.42 -7.17 -22.26
CA ALA A 108 4.38 -7.04 -23.70
C ALA A 108 3.03 -7.48 -24.24
N TRP A 109 2.56 -6.76 -25.25
CA TRP A 109 1.33 -7.09 -25.95
C TRP A 109 1.61 -7.20 -27.44
N ARG A 110 1.08 -8.26 -28.05
CA ARG A 110 1.14 -8.47 -29.50
C ARG A 110 -0.15 -7.96 -30.12
N VAL A 111 -0.04 -7.18 -31.18
CA VAL A 111 -1.22 -6.73 -31.95
C VAL A 111 -1.79 -7.94 -32.71
N THR A 112 -3.09 -8.18 -32.54
CA THR A 112 -3.79 -9.34 -33.15
C THR A 112 -4.24 -9.08 -34.58
N GLN A 113 -4.25 -7.81 -34.99
CA GLN A 113 -4.67 -7.33 -36.31
C GLN A 113 -3.52 -6.73 -37.13
N THR A 114 -3.46 -7.07 -38.41
CA THR A 114 -2.48 -6.50 -39.33
C THR A 114 -2.84 -5.04 -39.64
N VAL A 115 -2.17 -4.09 -38.98
CA VAL A 115 -2.40 -2.66 -39.17
C VAL A 115 -1.14 -1.96 -39.66
N ARG A 116 -1.28 -1.08 -40.66
CA ARG A 116 -0.14 -0.30 -41.15
C ARG A 116 0.19 0.83 -40.17
N LEU A 117 1.48 1.13 -40.03
CA LEU A 117 1.96 2.17 -39.15
C LEU A 117 1.37 3.55 -39.48
N ASP A 118 1.24 3.88 -40.77
CA ASP A 118 0.71 5.17 -41.23
C ASP A 118 -0.79 5.35 -40.95
N GLN A 119 -1.51 4.27 -40.63
CA GLN A 119 -2.92 4.34 -40.20
C GLN A 119 -3.07 4.63 -38.70
N VAL A 120 -2.01 4.40 -37.92
CA VAL A 120 -2.01 4.55 -36.46
C VAL A 120 -1.23 5.79 -36.05
N ALA A 121 -0.01 5.93 -36.57
CA ALA A 121 0.96 6.96 -36.25
C ALA A 121 1.15 7.98 -37.39
N SER A 122 0.05 8.45 -38.00
CA SER A 122 0.11 9.32 -39.20
C SER A 122 0.79 10.66 -38.96
N GLU A 123 0.80 11.16 -37.72
CA GLU A 123 1.44 12.43 -37.38
C GLU A 123 2.89 12.24 -36.93
N THR A 124 3.12 11.18 -36.15
CA THR A 124 4.42 10.86 -35.55
C THR A 124 5.37 10.22 -36.56
N TYR A 125 4.86 9.40 -37.48
CA TYR A 125 5.66 8.72 -38.49
C TYR A 125 5.75 9.53 -39.78
N GLN A 126 6.97 9.96 -40.12
CA GLN A 126 7.29 10.53 -41.42
C GLN A 126 8.28 9.59 -42.14
N PRO A 127 7.97 9.10 -43.36
CA PRO A 127 8.80 8.11 -44.07
C PRO A 127 10.27 8.52 -44.21
N GLU A 128 10.53 9.81 -44.37
CA GLU A 128 11.87 10.39 -44.52
C GLU A 128 12.70 10.37 -43.22
N LYS A 129 12.06 10.14 -42.05
CA LYS A 129 12.68 10.18 -40.72
C LYS A 129 12.89 8.81 -40.09
N GLY A 130 12.70 7.70 -40.81
CA GLY A 130 12.79 6.34 -40.26
C GLY A 130 14.08 6.03 -39.48
N ARG A 131 15.25 6.53 -39.93
CA ARG A 131 16.52 6.39 -39.21
C ARG A 131 16.58 7.19 -37.90
N ALA A 132 15.94 8.36 -37.86
CA ALA A 132 15.83 9.17 -36.65
C ALA A 132 14.87 8.54 -35.63
N ILE A 133 13.78 7.92 -36.09
CA ILE A 133 12.83 7.19 -35.23
C ILE A 133 13.51 6.00 -34.53
N ALA A 134 14.30 5.21 -35.27
CA ALA A 134 15.07 4.10 -34.72
C ALA A 134 16.11 4.53 -33.67
N ALA A 135 16.69 5.72 -33.83
CA ALA A 135 17.72 6.26 -32.97
C ALA A 135 17.17 6.97 -31.73
N TRP A 136 16.10 7.75 -31.86
CA TRP A 136 15.64 8.70 -30.85
C TRP A 136 14.30 8.36 -30.21
N SER A 137 13.55 7.43 -30.81
CA SER A 137 12.25 6.96 -30.31
C SER A 137 11.31 8.13 -29.93
N PRO A 138 10.68 8.81 -30.89
CA PRO A 138 9.83 9.96 -30.59
C PRO A 138 8.61 9.56 -29.79
N GLN A 139 8.12 10.48 -28.96
CA GLN A 139 6.82 10.37 -28.34
C GLN A 139 5.74 10.45 -29.42
N VAL A 140 4.75 9.57 -29.32
CA VAL A 140 3.58 9.52 -30.18
C VAL A 140 2.66 10.70 -29.83
N SER A 141 2.11 11.39 -30.83
CA SER A 141 1.16 12.49 -30.61
C SER A 141 -0.10 12.00 -29.89
N GLU A 142 -0.86 12.90 -29.26
CA GLU A 142 -2.07 12.49 -28.52
C GLU A 142 -3.13 11.85 -29.45
N ASP A 143 -3.28 12.34 -30.68
CA ASP A 143 -4.22 11.76 -31.65
C ASP A 143 -3.78 10.37 -32.12
N ASP A 144 -2.48 10.20 -32.41
CA ASP A 144 -1.90 8.89 -32.73
C ASP A 144 -1.98 7.93 -31.54
N LYS A 145 -1.83 8.43 -30.30
CA LYS A 145 -1.94 7.67 -29.05
C LYS A 145 -3.35 7.12 -28.87
N GLN A 146 -4.39 7.90 -29.14
CA GLN A 146 -5.77 7.39 -29.07
C GLN A 146 -6.00 6.23 -30.05
N ARG A 147 -5.50 6.36 -31.29
CA ARG A 147 -5.57 5.26 -32.28
C ARG A 147 -4.79 4.02 -31.83
N ALA A 148 -3.61 4.21 -31.24
CA ALA A 148 -2.79 3.12 -30.72
C ALA A 148 -3.49 2.37 -29.56
N LEU A 149 -4.15 3.10 -28.66
CA LEU A 149 -4.91 2.54 -27.53
C LEU A 149 -6.14 1.71 -27.95
N ASP A 150 -6.67 1.95 -29.15
CA ASP A 150 -7.80 1.22 -29.71
C ASP A 150 -7.39 -0.06 -30.46
N LEU A 151 -6.08 -0.31 -30.65
CA LEU A 151 -5.61 -1.54 -31.27
C LEU A 151 -5.94 -2.74 -30.40
N ARG A 152 -6.42 -3.82 -31.02
CA ARG A 152 -6.65 -5.10 -30.34
C ARG A 152 -5.32 -5.83 -30.15
N VAL A 153 -5.13 -6.31 -28.93
CA VAL A 153 -3.90 -6.93 -28.49
C VAL A 153 -4.16 -8.13 -27.60
N THR A 154 -3.16 -8.99 -27.52
CA THR A 154 -3.05 -10.06 -26.53
C THR A 154 -1.76 -9.88 -25.76
N GLU A 155 -1.82 -10.00 -24.43
CA GLU A 155 -0.63 -10.01 -23.60
C GLU A 155 0.17 -11.29 -23.82
N VAL A 156 1.48 -11.15 -23.95
CA VAL A 156 2.40 -12.25 -24.26
C VAL A 156 3.51 -12.33 -23.21
N PRO A 157 4.04 -13.53 -22.92
CA PRO A 157 5.13 -13.68 -21.96
C PRO A 157 6.34 -12.83 -22.34
N VAL A 158 7.04 -12.33 -21.32
CA VAL A 158 8.31 -11.61 -21.47
C VAL A 158 9.41 -12.41 -20.81
N PHE A 159 10.52 -12.60 -21.51
CA PHE A 159 11.66 -13.32 -20.94
C PHE A 159 12.15 -12.65 -19.65
N GLY A 160 12.29 -13.42 -18.59
CA GLY A 160 12.73 -12.93 -17.27
C GLY A 160 11.62 -12.30 -16.42
N GLU A 161 10.37 -12.34 -16.87
CA GLU A 161 9.19 -11.94 -16.07
C GLU A 161 8.36 -13.18 -15.67
N PRO A 162 7.51 -13.08 -14.62
CA PRO A 162 6.64 -14.17 -14.21
C PRO A 162 5.69 -14.64 -15.32
N PRO A 163 5.22 -15.90 -15.29
CA PRO A 163 4.19 -16.39 -16.19
C PRO A 163 2.90 -15.58 -16.09
N LEU A 164 2.19 -15.43 -17.20
CA LEU A 164 0.89 -14.76 -17.23
C LEU A 164 -0.14 -15.59 -16.43
N ALA A 165 -0.82 -14.93 -15.47
CA ALA A 165 -1.85 -15.57 -14.63
C ALA A 165 -3.17 -15.79 -15.38
N THR A 166 -3.44 -14.98 -16.40
CA THR A 166 -4.67 -15.04 -17.21
C THR A 166 -4.44 -15.73 -18.54
N GLY A 167 -5.50 -16.35 -19.09
CA GLY A 167 -5.47 -16.91 -20.44
C GLY A 167 -5.24 -15.85 -21.52
N ILE A 168 -5.03 -16.28 -22.77
CA ILE A 168 -4.93 -15.40 -23.93
C ILE A 168 -6.28 -14.69 -24.13
N VAL A 169 -6.31 -13.38 -23.85
CA VAL A 169 -7.46 -12.51 -24.11
C VAL A 169 -7.11 -11.54 -25.23
N ASP A 170 -7.96 -11.44 -26.24
CA ASP A 170 -7.88 -10.44 -27.30
C ASP A 170 -8.80 -9.27 -26.94
N GLN A 171 -8.25 -8.09 -26.72
CA GLN A 171 -9.01 -6.91 -26.28
C GLN A 171 -8.28 -5.62 -26.67
N PRO A 172 -8.95 -4.45 -26.66
CA PRO A 172 -8.29 -3.17 -26.89
C PRO A 172 -7.12 -2.93 -25.93
N LEU A 173 -6.03 -2.32 -26.39
CA LEU A 173 -4.86 -2.02 -25.56
C LEU A 173 -5.24 -1.20 -24.32
N ARG A 174 -6.18 -0.25 -24.44
CA ARG A 174 -6.71 0.51 -23.30
C ARG A 174 -7.31 -0.35 -22.19
N GLU A 175 -7.87 -1.52 -22.53
CA GLU A 175 -8.43 -2.47 -21.56
C GLU A 175 -7.36 -3.44 -21.07
N ALA A 176 -6.47 -3.91 -21.96
CA ALA A 176 -5.32 -4.76 -21.61
C ALA A 176 -4.30 -4.08 -20.69
N PHE A 177 -4.20 -2.76 -20.79
CA PHE A 177 -3.31 -1.95 -19.97
C PHE A 177 -3.92 -1.53 -18.63
N ARG A 178 -5.25 -1.57 -18.45
CA ARG A 178 -5.86 -1.23 -17.15
C ARG A 178 -5.24 -2.13 -16.08
N ARG A 179 -4.73 -1.51 -15.02
CA ARG A 179 -4.34 -2.21 -13.79
C ARG A 179 -5.57 -2.96 -13.30
N THR A 180 -5.57 -4.28 -13.47
CA THR A 180 -6.54 -5.13 -12.77
C THR A 180 -6.18 -5.12 -11.29
N ASP A 181 -7.17 -5.24 -10.41
CA ASP A 181 -6.93 -5.44 -8.97
C ASP A 181 -5.99 -6.65 -8.70
N ASP A 182 -5.86 -7.57 -9.65
CA ASP A 182 -4.87 -8.66 -9.66
C ASP A 182 -3.39 -8.21 -9.82
N ASP A 183 -3.09 -7.03 -10.39
CA ASP A 183 -1.71 -6.51 -10.47
C ASP A 183 -1.20 -6.04 -9.08
N LEU A 184 -2.12 -5.78 -8.13
CA LEU A 184 -1.82 -5.58 -6.70
C LEU A 184 -1.57 -6.92 -5.97
N LEU A 185 -1.88 -8.06 -6.61
CA LEU A 185 -1.74 -9.42 -6.08
C LEU A 185 -0.57 -10.21 -6.65
N ARG A 186 0.36 -9.59 -7.41
CA ARG A 186 1.72 -10.14 -7.53
C ARG A 186 2.18 -10.38 -6.10
N PRO A 187 2.69 -11.58 -5.73
CA PRO A 187 3.07 -11.85 -4.37
C PRO A 187 4.08 -10.79 -3.96
N VAL A 188 3.62 -9.82 -3.16
CA VAL A 188 4.49 -8.81 -2.57
C VAL A 188 5.57 -9.66 -1.93
N ARG A 189 6.83 -9.40 -2.27
CA ARG A 189 7.96 -10.16 -1.68
C ARG A 189 8.18 -9.74 -0.23
N PHE A 190 7.10 -9.37 0.46
CA PHE A 190 7.12 -8.66 1.70
C PHE A 190 7.79 -9.47 2.79
N GLU A 191 7.59 -10.79 2.82
CA GLU A 191 8.31 -11.67 3.76
C GLU A 191 9.84 -11.58 3.57
N ALA A 192 10.32 -11.70 2.33
CA ALA A 192 11.75 -11.59 2.02
C ALA A 192 12.29 -10.18 2.29
N SER A 193 11.53 -9.15 1.94
CA SER A 193 11.91 -7.75 2.17
C SER A 193 11.84 -7.38 3.66
N PHE A 194 10.92 -7.96 4.44
CA PHE A 194 10.84 -7.80 5.89
C PHE A 194 12.00 -8.50 6.58
N ALA A 195 12.39 -9.70 6.12
CA ALA A 195 13.62 -10.35 6.58
C ALA A 195 14.86 -9.50 6.29
N ARG A 196 14.93 -8.85 5.11
CA ARG A 196 15.99 -7.89 4.79
C ARG A 196 15.94 -6.67 5.71
N PHE A 197 14.76 -6.11 5.95
CA PHE A 197 14.58 -5.02 6.91
C PHE A 197 15.10 -5.42 8.30
N GLN A 198 14.75 -6.61 8.79
CA GLN A 198 15.24 -7.15 10.05
C GLN A 198 16.77 -7.28 10.07
N SER A 199 17.37 -7.76 8.98
CA SER A 199 18.83 -7.84 8.86
C SER A 199 19.50 -6.46 8.91
N LEU A 200 18.92 -5.46 8.24
CA LEU A 200 19.47 -4.10 8.20
C LEU A 200 19.36 -3.41 9.56
N ILE A 201 18.20 -3.49 10.21
CA ILE A 201 18.01 -2.89 11.53
C ILE A 201 18.87 -3.58 12.57
N THR A 202 18.98 -4.91 12.56
CA THR A 202 19.85 -5.67 13.50
C THR A 202 21.33 -5.35 13.30
N GLY A 203 21.73 -5.00 12.08
CA GLY A 203 23.10 -4.55 11.79
C GLY A 203 23.40 -3.14 12.31
N TYR A 204 22.37 -2.34 12.60
CA TYR A 204 22.50 -0.94 12.99
C TYR A 204 22.10 -0.66 14.45
N ASP A 205 21.11 -1.37 14.96
CA ASP A 205 20.55 -1.34 16.31
C ASP A 205 20.02 -2.75 16.68
N GLN A 206 19.18 -2.89 17.70
CA GLN A 206 18.50 -4.14 18.04
C GLN A 206 17.47 -4.56 16.96
N PRO A 207 17.15 -5.86 16.87
CA PRO A 207 16.08 -6.34 16.00
C PRO A 207 14.75 -5.64 16.26
N PHE A 208 13.96 -5.42 15.21
CA PHE A 208 12.62 -4.89 15.36
C PHE A 208 11.71 -5.94 15.99
N THR A 209 11.03 -5.56 17.08
CA THR A 209 10.02 -6.38 17.76
C THR A 209 8.65 -5.71 17.78
N ARG A 210 8.61 -4.39 17.99
CA ARG A 210 7.37 -3.59 18.14
C ARG A 210 7.64 -2.11 17.90
N PHE A 211 6.58 -1.33 17.65
CA PHE A 211 6.65 0.06 17.19
C PHE A 211 6.90 1.11 18.29
N ASP A 212 6.76 0.73 19.54
CA ASP A 212 6.85 1.56 20.74
C ASP A 212 8.18 1.41 21.49
N GLU A 213 9.12 0.59 20.99
CA GLU A 213 10.49 0.49 21.48
C GLU A 213 11.54 0.51 20.35
N GLY A 214 12.83 0.59 20.74
CA GLY A 214 13.96 0.53 19.82
C GLY A 214 14.06 1.70 18.84
N LEU A 215 14.80 1.51 17.75
CA LEU A 215 15.08 2.55 16.76
C LEU A 215 13.82 3.14 16.12
N ILE A 216 12.84 2.30 15.76
CA ILE A 216 11.61 2.79 15.12
C ILE A 216 10.87 3.75 16.06
N ALA A 217 10.75 3.42 17.35
CA ALA A 217 10.12 4.33 18.30
C ALA A 217 10.95 5.61 18.48
N ALA A 218 12.27 5.51 18.53
CA ALA A 218 13.15 6.67 18.64
C ALA A 218 13.01 7.62 17.43
N TRP A 219 12.93 7.07 16.23
CA TRP A 219 12.90 7.85 14.98
C TRP A 219 11.51 8.30 14.57
N GLU A 220 10.45 7.51 14.82
CA GLU A 220 9.14 7.73 14.20
C GLU A 220 8.01 8.06 15.17
N SER A 221 8.20 7.91 16.50
CA SER A 221 7.16 8.24 17.50
C SER A 221 6.86 9.75 17.62
N TYR A 222 7.56 10.61 16.88
CA TYR A 222 7.32 12.05 16.89
C TYR A 222 6.09 12.45 16.06
N LYS A 223 5.69 11.67 15.04
CA LYS A 223 4.63 12.07 14.11
C LYS A 223 3.27 12.34 14.79
N PRO A 224 2.75 11.46 15.69
CA PRO A 224 1.51 11.77 16.41
C PRO A 224 1.64 13.02 17.27
N ARG A 225 2.78 13.21 17.95
CA ARG A 225 3.03 14.38 18.79
C ARG A 225 3.07 15.68 17.98
N VAL A 226 3.67 15.65 16.79
CA VAL A 226 3.64 16.79 15.86
C VAL A 226 2.22 17.06 15.40
N ARG A 227 1.43 16.02 15.10
CA ARG A 227 0.02 16.17 14.73
C ARG A 227 -0.80 16.82 15.83
N ASP A 228 -0.64 16.41 17.09
CA ASP A 228 -1.38 16.98 18.23
C ASP A 228 -1.08 18.48 18.39
N VAL A 229 0.19 18.87 18.26
CA VAL A 229 0.61 20.28 18.26
C VAL A 229 0.03 21.02 17.04
N ALA A 230 0.10 20.40 15.85
CA ALA A 230 -0.42 20.99 14.62
C ALA A 230 -1.93 21.24 14.69
N LEU A 231 -2.71 20.28 15.18
CA LEU A 231 -4.15 20.43 15.37
C LEU A 231 -4.49 21.54 16.37
N SER A 232 -3.74 21.63 17.46
CA SER A 232 -3.91 22.71 18.45
C SER A 232 -3.65 24.10 17.85
N ARG A 233 -2.66 24.21 16.95
CA ARG A 233 -2.35 25.47 16.24
C ARG A 233 -3.35 25.78 15.14
N LEU A 234 -3.73 24.76 14.38
CA LEU A 234 -4.69 24.82 13.28
C LEU A 234 -6.05 25.31 13.79
N ASP A 235 -6.52 24.74 14.90
CA ASP A 235 -7.76 25.09 15.58
C ASP A 235 -8.94 25.21 14.61
N ALA A 236 -9.08 24.21 13.74
CA ALA A 236 -10.03 24.28 12.63
C ALA A 236 -11.47 24.43 13.11
N ASP A 237 -11.81 23.82 14.26
CA ASP A 237 -13.17 23.84 14.80
C ASP A 237 -13.69 25.24 15.16
N SER A 238 -12.79 26.21 15.39
CA SER A 238 -13.16 27.60 15.65
C SER A 238 -13.44 28.40 14.38
N TRP A 239 -13.18 27.84 13.20
CA TRP A 239 -13.32 28.56 11.93
C TRP A 239 -14.78 28.78 11.55
N THR A 240 -15.04 29.94 10.96
CA THR A 240 -16.36 30.36 10.47
C THR A 240 -16.31 30.74 8.98
N GLU A 241 -17.44 30.62 8.28
CA GLU A 241 -17.51 30.85 6.83
C GLU A 241 -17.14 32.29 6.44
N ASP A 242 -17.40 33.27 7.32
CA ASP A 242 -17.08 34.69 7.13
C ASP A 242 -15.58 35.00 7.20
N GLN A 243 -14.77 34.09 7.79
CA GLN A 243 -13.32 34.22 7.80
C GLN A 243 -12.68 33.88 6.45
N VAL A 244 -13.43 33.28 5.51
CA VAL A 244 -12.90 32.92 4.19
C VAL A 244 -12.62 34.17 3.35
N GLY A 245 -11.34 34.37 3.02
CA GLY A 245 -10.80 35.55 2.35
C GLY A 245 -10.13 36.54 3.30
N SER A 246 -10.15 36.31 4.62
CA SER A 246 -9.54 37.20 5.62
C SER A 246 -8.03 37.01 5.79
N GLY A 247 -7.50 35.85 5.41
CA GLY A 247 -6.12 35.44 5.68
C GLY A 247 -5.92 34.69 7.00
N THR A 248 -6.94 34.62 7.85
CA THR A 248 -6.89 33.94 9.16
C THR A 248 -6.66 32.43 9.02
N ILE A 249 -7.37 31.78 8.11
CA ILE A 249 -7.31 30.32 7.91
C ILE A 249 -5.95 29.94 7.35
N VAL A 250 -5.45 30.66 6.34
CA VAL A 250 -4.13 30.40 5.78
C VAL A 250 -3.03 30.64 6.84
N ALA A 251 -3.13 31.69 7.65
CA ALA A 251 -2.18 31.94 8.73
C ALA A 251 -2.13 30.78 9.75
N LYS A 252 -3.29 30.25 10.15
CA LYS A 252 -3.41 29.08 11.03
C LYS A 252 -2.80 27.82 10.42
N VAL A 253 -3.02 27.59 9.13
CA VAL A 253 -2.42 26.45 8.41
C VAL A 253 -0.89 26.59 8.32
N ILE A 254 -0.37 27.79 8.07
CA ILE A 254 1.08 28.05 8.08
C ILE A 254 1.65 27.76 9.47
N ASP A 255 1.02 28.23 10.54
CA ASP A 255 1.49 27.98 11.92
C ASP A 255 1.46 26.49 12.31
N ALA A 256 0.48 25.73 11.80
CA ALA A 256 0.41 24.27 11.95
C ALA A 256 1.46 23.51 11.12
N ILE A 257 2.04 24.12 10.09
CA ILE A 257 3.15 23.55 9.31
C ILE A 257 4.50 23.91 9.95
N GLU A 258 4.70 25.17 10.31
CA GLU A 258 5.96 25.75 10.81
C GLU A 258 6.19 25.46 12.30
N ILE A 259 6.18 24.19 12.66
CA ILE A 259 6.46 23.73 14.03
C ILE A 259 7.96 23.51 14.18
N GLN A 260 8.61 24.41 14.91
CA GLN A 260 10.01 24.30 15.30
C GLN A 260 10.14 24.26 16.83
N ALA A 261 11.00 23.37 17.31
CA ALA A 261 11.43 23.38 18.70
C ALA A 261 12.27 24.64 18.99
N THR A 262 11.72 25.60 19.74
CA THR A 262 12.49 26.70 20.38
C THR A 262 12.83 26.36 21.83
N HIS A 263 11.88 25.78 22.58
CA HIS A 263 12.06 25.17 23.90
C HIS A 263 11.00 24.07 24.15
N GLY A 264 10.96 23.04 23.29
CA GLY A 264 10.06 21.88 23.37
C GLY A 264 10.51 20.72 22.47
N ASP A 265 9.89 19.54 22.62
CA ASP A 265 10.48 18.24 22.19
C ASP A 265 10.25 17.81 20.71
N VAL A 266 9.61 18.62 19.86
CA VAL A 266 9.25 18.18 18.49
C VAL A 266 9.38 19.27 17.42
N THR A 267 9.85 18.88 16.23
CA THR A 267 9.92 19.70 15.02
C THR A 267 9.15 18.98 13.90
N ASN A 268 8.41 19.71 13.07
CA ASN A 268 7.75 19.11 11.91
C ASN A 268 8.78 18.84 10.81
N ASN A 269 9.10 17.56 10.63
CA ASN A 269 10.00 17.07 9.57
C ASN A 269 9.25 16.35 8.43
N MET A 270 7.92 16.30 8.47
CA MET A 270 7.12 15.63 7.43
C MET A 270 6.93 16.50 6.18
N VAL A 271 7.10 17.82 6.33
CA VAL A 271 6.98 18.80 5.24
C VAL A 271 8.23 19.66 5.21
N PHE A 272 8.81 19.88 4.04
CA PHE A 272 9.98 20.75 3.91
C PHE A 272 9.56 22.23 3.91
N TRP A 273 9.48 22.81 5.11
CA TRP A 273 8.97 24.16 5.33
C TRP A 273 10.07 25.19 5.64
N GLN A 274 11.30 24.79 5.98
CA GLN A 274 12.35 25.73 6.36
C GLN A 274 12.92 26.49 5.15
N ASN A 275 13.30 27.75 5.35
CA ASN A 275 13.92 28.57 4.31
C ASN A 275 15.44 28.27 4.11
N ARG A 276 15.86 27.00 4.26
CA ARG A 276 17.28 26.60 4.18
C ARG A 276 17.82 26.63 2.74
N PHE A 277 16.98 26.33 1.77
CA PHE A 277 17.33 26.30 0.35
C PHE A 277 16.62 27.41 -0.45
N GLY A 278 16.16 28.46 0.23
CA GLY A 278 15.44 29.58 -0.38
C GLY A 278 13.93 29.36 -0.51
N HIS A 279 13.22 30.47 -0.70
CA HIS A 279 11.75 30.53 -0.63
C HIS A 279 11.06 29.62 -1.65
N ALA A 280 11.64 29.46 -2.84
CA ALA A 280 11.12 28.62 -3.92
C ALA A 280 11.03 27.12 -3.55
N ASN A 281 11.83 26.68 -2.59
CA ASN A 281 11.91 25.26 -2.20
C ASN A 281 10.97 24.90 -1.04
N ARG A 282 10.26 25.87 -0.43
CA ARG A 282 9.29 25.59 0.64
C ARG A 282 8.06 24.90 0.04
N GLU A 283 7.66 23.77 0.61
CA GLU A 283 6.49 23.01 0.13
C GLU A 283 5.20 23.83 0.21
N HIS A 284 5.06 24.68 1.23
CA HIS A 284 3.90 25.55 1.45
C HIS A 284 4.06 26.98 0.90
N ARG A 285 4.96 27.20 -0.07
CA ARG A 285 5.20 28.52 -0.67
C ARG A 285 3.93 29.23 -1.13
N ALA A 286 3.02 28.50 -1.79
CA ALA A 286 1.77 29.06 -2.29
C ALA A 286 0.90 29.67 -1.17
N LEU A 287 0.91 29.07 0.02
CA LEU A 287 0.19 29.61 1.18
C LEU A 287 0.83 30.91 1.67
N ILE A 288 2.16 30.97 1.73
CA ILE A 288 2.89 32.17 2.12
C ILE A 288 2.67 33.31 1.12
N GLU A 289 2.76 33.01 -0.18
CA GLU A 289 2.56 33.99 -1.25
C GLU A 289 1.12 34.51 -1.27
N ALA A 290 0.12 33.64 -1.06
CA ALA A 290 -1.27 34.04 -0.93
C ALA A 290 -1.51 34.94 0.30
N ALA A 291 -0.90 34.61 1.45
CA ALA A 291 -0.97 35.44 2.65
C ALA A 291 -0.33 36.83 2.45
N ALA A 292 0.80 36.89 1.74
CA ALA A 292 1.54 38.14 1.52
C ALA A 292 0.91 39.04 0.44
N THR A 293 0.33 38.45 -0.60
CA THR A 293 -0.14 39.20 -1.80
C THR A 293 -1.66 39.28 -1.92
N GLY A 294 -2.41 38.46 -1.17
CA GLY A 294 -3.85 38.28 -1.32
C GLY A 294 -4.28 37.50 -2.58
N THR A 295 -3.36 37.22 -3.51
CA THR A 295 -3.68 36.54 -4.77
C THR A 295 -4.05 35.08 -4.50
N GLY A 296 -5.25 34.67 -4.92
CA GLY A 296 -5.75 33.30 -4.71
C GLY A 296 -6.11 32.96 -3.25
N LEU A 297 -6.00 33.92 -2.32
CA LEU A 297 -6.21 33.71 -0.88
C LEU A 297 -7.61 33.19 -0.58
N GLN A 298 -8.65 33.83 -1.12
CA GLN A 298 -10.03 33.41 -0.90
C GLN A 298 -10.30 31.98 -1.38
N THR A 299 -9.72 31.61 -2.53
CA THR A 299 -9.84 30.25 -3.07
C THR A 299 -9.17 29.23 -2.15
N LEU A 300 -7.94 29.51 -1.71
CA LEU A 300 -7.21 28.64 -0.78
C LEU A 300 -7.94 28.49 0.55
N GLU A 301 -8.38 29.58 1.15
CA GLU A 301 -9.12 29.54 2.41
C GLU A 301 -10.45 28.80 2.28
N ARG A 302 -11.16 28.93 1.15
CA ARG A 302 -12.40 28.17 0.90
C ARG A 302 -12.11 26.66 0.87
N LEU A 303 -11.07 26.24 0.16
CA LEU A 303 -10.69 24.82 0.04
C LEU A 303 -10.24 24.25 1.38
N LEU A 304 -9.43 24.98 2.14
CA LEU A 304 -8.98 24.59 3.47
C LEU A 304 -10.15 24.52 4.46
N PHE A 305 -11.06 25.50 4.43
CA PHE A 305 -12.28 25.48 5.24
C PHE A 305 -13.12 24.23 4.92
N GLN A 306 -13.35 23.95 3.64
CA GLN A 306 -14.11 22.77 3.22
C GLN A 306 -13.46 21.45 3.64
N LEU A 307 -12.12 21.36 3.58
CA LEU A 307 -11.37 20.18 4.01
C LEU A 307 -11.63 19.83 5.49
N TYR A 308 -11.62 20.82 6.38
CA TYR A 308 -11.70 20.58 7.82
C TYR A 308 -13.09 20.78 8.43
N ARG A 309 -13.98 21.56 7.81
CA ARG A 309 -15.28 21.96 8.39
C ARG A 309 -16.50 21.41 7.67
N THR A 310 -16.31 20.68 6.57
CA THR A 310 -17.42 20.13 5.80
C THR A 310 -17.20 18.65 5.48
N SER A 311 -18.27 17.98 5.02
CA SER A 311 -18.24 16.62 4.49
C SER A 311 -18.16 16.60 2.96
N ARG A 312 -17.57 17.64 2.34
CA ARG A 312 -17.35 17.68 0.89
C ARG A 312 -16.42 16.53 0.48
N ASP A 313 -16.62 16.03 -0.73
CA ASP A 313 -15.79 14.98 -1.32
C ASP A 313 -14.30 15.31 -1.23
N GLU A 314 -13.57 14.42 -0.57
CA GLU A 314 -12.15 14.57 -0.25
C GLU A 314 -11.28 14.57 -1.51
N GLY A 315 -11.64 13.75 -2.52
CA GLY A 315 -10.92 13.70 -3.78
C GLY A 315 -11.05 14.99 -4.59
N ALA A 316 -12.27 15.54 -4.68
CA ALA A 316 -12.51 16.83 -5.33
C ALA A 316 -11.72 17.96 -4.64
N ILE A 317 -11.71 18.00 -3.30
CA ILE A 317 -10.90 18.97 -2.55
C ILE A 317 -9.41 18.77 -2.81
N PHE A 318 -8.93 17.52 -2.80
CA PHE A 318 -7.53 17.20 -3.05
C PHE A 318 -7.07 17.72 -4.41
N GLU A 319 -7.84 17.47 -5.48
CA GLU A 319 -7.49 17.90 -6.84
C GLU A 319 -7.46 19.43 -6.98
N GLU A 320 -8.49 20.11 -6.46
CA GLU A 320 -8.57 21.57 -6.51
C GLU A 320 -7.46 22.24 -5.70
N LEU A 321 -7.18 21.73 -4.50
CA LEU A 321 -6.14 22.27 -3.63
C LEU A 321 -4.74 21.95 -4.17
N SER A 322 -4.51 20.73 -4.68
CA SER A 322 -3.26 20.32 -5.35
C SER A 322 -2.93 21.29 -6.49
N LYS A 323 -3.91 21.61 -7.34
CA LYS A 323 -3.76 22.61 -8.41
C LYS A 323 -3.44 24.01 -7.86
N ALA A 324 -4.10 24.42 -6.78
CA ALA A 324 -3.89 25.75 -6.18
C ALA A 324 -2.51 25.91 -5.53
N VAL A 325 -1.92 24.84 -4.99
CA VAL A 325 -0.61 24.88 -4.33
C VAL A 325 0.57 24.44 -5.21
N GLY A 326 0.30 24.01 -6.44
CA GLY A 326 1.33 23.63 -7.42
C GLY A 326 1.80 22.17 -7.28
N ALA A 327 0.87 21.24 -7.05
CA ALA A 327 1.10 19.79 -7.00
C ALA A 327 2.16 19.37 -5.97
N LYS A 328 2.12 19.99 -4.79
CA LYS A 328 3.07 19.76 -3.69
C LYS A 328 2.64 18.56 -2.85
N TYR A 329 3.05 17.38 -3.27
CA TYR A 329 2.57 16.12 -2.69
C TYR A 329 2.81 15.98 -1.17
N PRO A 330 4.01 16.30 -0.62
CA PRO A 330 4.23 16.24 0.82
C PRO A 330 3.31 17.18 1.61
N LEU A 331 3.04 18.39 1.07
CA LEU A 331 2.08 19.33 1.66
C LEU A 331 0.66 18.74 1.66
N MET A 332 0.21 18.24 0.51
CA MET A 332 -1.14 17.67 0.37
C MET A 332 -1.36 16.51 1.33
N ALA A 333 -0.43 15.57 1.37
CA ALA A 333 -0.49 14.42 2.28
C ALA A 333 -0.47 14.84 3.76
N TYR A 334 0.32 15.86 4.11
CA TYR A 334 0.33 16.38 5.48
C TYR A 334 -1.01 16.99 5.90
N LEU A 335 -1.66 17.78 5.05
CA LEU A 335 -2.97 18.37 5.36
C LEU A 335 -4.03 17.28 5.59
N PHE A 336 -4.02 16.22 4.78
CA PHE A 336 -4.93 15.09 4.96
C PHE A 336 -4.59 14.25 6.20
N PHE A 337 -3.31 14.08 6.51
CA PHE A 337 -2.86 13.46 7.76
C PHE A 337 -3.32 14.23 9.01
N LEU A 338 -3.35 15.57 8.95
CA LEU A 338 -3.96 16.37 10.02
C LEU A 338 -5.45 16.09 10.13
N LYS A 339 -6.18 16.02 9.01
CA LYS A 339 -7.62 15.70 8.99
C LYS A 339 -7.92 14.37 9.66
N ASP A 340 -7.26 13.29 9.25
CA ASP A 340 -7.50 11.95 9.79
C ASP A 340 -6.27 11.05 9.66
N MET A 341 -5.58 10.84 10.79
CA MET A 341 -4.38 10.01 10.87
C MET A 341 -4.68 8.51 10.77
N ASP A 342 -5.93 8.07 10.87
CA ASP A 342 -6.28 6.65 10.71
C ASP A 342 -6.58 6.30 9.25
N ARG A 343 -6.69 7.31 8.36
CA ARG A 343 -6.99 7.14 6.92
C ARG A 343 -5.92 7.69 5.99
N PHE A 344 -5.18 8.71 6.41
CA PHE A 344 -4.31 9.49 5.53
C PHE A 344 -2.91 9.63 6.10
N MET A 345 -1.90 9.16 5.38
CA MET A 345 -0.50 9.19 5.79
C MET A 345 0.29 10.30 5.10
N PRO A 346 1.31 10.87 5.76
CA PRO A 346 2.26 11.76 5.10
C PRO A 346 3.05 10.99 4.03
N ILE A 347 3.69 11.70 3.11
CA ILE A 347 4.50 11.06 2.06
C ILE A 347 5.71 11.90 1.69
N GLN A 348 6.87 11.24 1.54
CA GLN A 348 8.00 11.76 0.77
C GLN A 348 8.22 10.82 -0.43
N PRO A 349 7.93 11.28 -1.67
CA PRO A 349 7.86 10.37 -2.81
C PRO A 349 9.13 9.56 -3.07
N THR A 350 10.31 10.18 -3.02
CA THR A 350 11.58 9.49 -3.31
C THR A 350 11.87 8.34 -2.34
N GLY A 351 11.52 8.48 -1.07
CA GLY A 351 11.73 7.43 -0.06
C GLY A 351 10.75 6.27 -0.27
N PHE A 352 9.48 6.58 -0.46
CA PHE A 352 8.44 5.56 -0.68
C PHE A 352 8.59 4.82 -2.00
N ASP A 353 8.91 5.51 -3.09
CA ASP A 353 9.17 4.87 -4.38
C ASP A 353 10.35 3.89 -4.33
N LYS A 354 11.32 4.15 -3.45
CA LYS A 354 12.46 3.25 -3.24
C LYS A 354 12.05 1.98 -2.50
N VAL A 355 11.32 2.11 -1.39
CA VAL A 355 10.90 0.93 -0.61
C VAL A 355 9.81 0.14 -1.31
N PHE A 356 8.93 0.77 -2.10
CA PHE A 356 7.98 0.07 -2.95
C PHE A 356 8.67 -0.80 -4.00
N GLY A 357 9.72 -0.27 -4.64
CA GLY A 357 10.56 -1.09 -5.52
C GLY A 357 11.22 -2.27 -4.80
N GLU A 358 11.66 -2.08 -3.55
CA GLU A 358 12.27 -3.13 -2.72
C GLU A 358 11.29 -4.26 -2.38
N ILE A 359 10.03 -3.92 -2.06
CA ILE A 359 9.00 -4.92 -1.73
C ILE A 359 8.34 -5.53 -2.98
N GLY A 360 8.78 -5.14 -4.17
CA GLY A 360 8.30 -5.66 -5.45
C GLY A 360 7.00 -5.02 -5.94
N LEU A 361 6.63 -3.85 -5.41
CA LEU A 361 5.48 -3.08 -5.88
C LEU A 361 5.86 -2.14 -7.02
N GLU A 362 5.11 -2.22 -8.11
CA GLU A 362 5.23 -1.31 -9.26
C GLU A 362 4.35 -0.06 -9.08
N PHE A 363 4.50 0.62 -7.93
CA PHE A 363 3.78 1.83 -7.57
C PHE A 363 4.76 3.01 -7.40
N ARG A 364 4.42 4.16 -7.98
CA ARG A 364 5.23 5.39 -7.96
C ARG A 364 4.38 6.57 -7.53
N THR A 365 4.99 7.43 -6.74
CA THR A 365 4.38 8.60 -6.11
C THR A 365 5.08 9.88 -6.56
N LEU A 366 6.31 9.77 -7.09
CA LEU A 366 7.06 10.91 -7.60
C LEU A 366 6.33 11.55 -8.78
N ARG A 367 6.02 12.85 -8.66
CA ARG A 367 5.26 13.66 -9.64
C ARG A 367 3.82 13.18 -9.89
N GLN A 368 3.27 12.35 -9.01
CA GLN A 368 1.91 11.82 -9.12
C GLN A 368 0.99 12.38 -8.02
N CYS A 369 0.98 13.71 -7.84
CA CYS A 369 0.19 14.38 -6.79
C CYS A 369 -1.29 14.50 -7.18
N THR A 370 -2.00 13.36 -7.19
CA THR A 370 -3.43 13.22 -7.50
C THR A 370 -4.14 12.45 -6.40
N TRP A 371 -5.47 12.57 -6.32
CA TRP A 371 -6.27 11.83 -5.34
C TRP A 371 -6.18 10.32 -5.56
N ASP A 372 -6.25 9.87 -6.81
CA ASP A 372 -6.15 8.45 -7.17
C ASP A 372 -4.83 7.85 -6.67
N ASN A 373 -3.70 8.51 -6.94
CA ASN A 373 -2.40 8.05 -6.46
C ASN A 373 -2.33 8.07 -4.93
N TYR A 374 -2.86 9.11 -4.28
CA TYR A 374 -2.78 9.23 -2.82
C TYR A 374 -3.67 8.22 -2.10
N SER A 375 -4.85 7.94 -2.63
CA SER A 375 -5.74 6.90 -2.11
C SER A 375 -5.11 5.52 -2.28
N GLN A 376 -4.51 5.22 -3.44
CA GLN A 376 -3.77 3.98 -3.68
C GLN A 376 -2.56 3.84 -2.74
N PHE A 377 -1.82 4.92 -2.48
CA PHE A 377 -0.73 4.92 -1.50
C PHE A 377 -1.22 4.52 -0.11
N ASN A 378 -2.31 5.11 0.38
CA ASN A 378 -2.86 4.77 1.69
C ASN A 378 -3.42 3.33 1.73
N ALA A 379 -4.04 2.87 0.64
CA ALA A 379 -4.52 1.48 0.53
C ALA A 379 -3.38 0.48 0.62
N ILE A 380 -2.27 0.71 -0.09
CA ILE A 380 -1.06 -0.13 0.00
C ILE A 380 -0.54 -0.20 1.44
N LEU A 381 -0.53 0.92 2.17
CA LEU A 381 -0.10 0.93 3.56
C LEU A 381 -1.07 0.14 4.46
N ASP A 382 -2.37 0.19 4.18
CA ASP A 382 -3.38 -0.56 4.91
C ASP A 382 -3.24 -2.07 4.68
N ASP A 383 -3.05 -2.48 3.41
CA ASP A 383 -2.84 -3.88 3.01
C ASP A 383 -1.59 -4.48 3.66
N LEU A 384 -0.56 -3.67 3.91
CA LEU A 384 0.68 -4.10 4.56
C LEU A 384 0.54 -4.29 6.08
N ARG A 385 -0.54 -3.85 6.73
CA ARG A 385 -0.70 -3.98 8.18
C ARG A 385 -0.74 -5.43 8.63
N THR A 386 -1.49 -6.27 7.91
CA THR A 386 -1.64 -7.71 8.21
C THR A 386 -0.31 -8.47 8.09
N PRO A 387 0.41 -8.43 6.95
CA PRO A 387 1.67 -9.16 6.85
C PRO A 387 2.76 -8.62 7.79
N ILE A 388 2.78 -7.32 8.11
CA ILE A 388 3.69 -6.79 9.15
C ILE A 388 3.34 -7.41 10.51
N ALA A 389 2.05 -7.47 10.86
CA ALA A 389 1.60 -8.02 12.13
C ALA A 389 2.03 -9.49 12.29
N GLU A 390 1.77 -10.30 11.26
CA GLU A 390 2.11 -11.72 11.24
C GLU A 390 3.62 -11.96 11.37
N LEU A 391 4.43 -11.25 10.57
CA LEU A 391 5.88 -11.42 10.55
C LEU A 391 6.57 -10.87 11.81
N ALA A 392 5.98 -9.87 12.46
CA ALA A 392 6.48 -9.31 13.71
C ALA A 392 5.92 -10.00 14.96
N GLY A 393 4.93 -10.88 14.82
CA GLY A 393 4.23 -11.50 15.95
C GLY A 393 3.41 -10.50 16.78
N LEU A 394 2.82 -9.49 16.14
CA LEU A 394 2.00 -8.47 16.77
C LEU A 394 0.51 -8.78 16.59
N ASP A 395 -0.32 -8.41 17.57
CA ASP A 395 -1.78 -8.50 17.46
C ASP A 395 -2.35 -7.58 16.36
N GLY A 396 -1.55 -6.62 15.90
CA GLY A 396 -1.82 -5.87 14.69
C GLY A 396 -0.89 -4.66 14.54
N VAL A 397 -1.15 -3.89 13.50
CA VAL A 397 -0.40 -2.69 13.13
C VAL A 397 -1.38 -1.54 12.85
N ARG A 398 -1.06 -0.30 13.24
CA ARG A 398 -1.85 0.89 12.84
C ARG A 398 -1.35 1.39 11.48
N LEU A 399 -2.15 2.16 10.75
CA LEU A 399 -1.73 2.72 9.46
C LEU A 399 -0.42 3.53 9.56
N ILE A 400 -0.28 4.34 10.61
CA ILE A 400 0.95 5.09 10.90
C ILE A 400 2.16 4.22 11.24
N ASP A 401 1.93 3.02 11.80
CA ASP A 401 3.00 2.08 12.11
C ASP A 401 3.51 1.44 10.81
N ALA A 402 2.60 1.01 9.92
CA ALA A 402 2.96 0.52 8.59
C ALA A 402 3.75 1.56 7.78
N HIS A 403 3.27 2.81 7.76
CA HIS A 403 4.01 3.94 7.19
C HIS A 403 5.41 4.06 7.80
N SER A 404 5.52 4.02 9.14
CA SER A 404 6.77 4.24 9.86
C SER A 404 7.79 3.13 9.61
N LEU A 405 7.35 1.87 9.49
CA LEU A 405 8.24 0.76 9.10
C LEU A 405 8.82 0.99 7.72
N LEU A 406 7.98 1.28 6.72
CA LEU A 406 8.42 1.50 5.34
C LEU A 406 9.33 2.73 5.22
N TRP A 407 9.06 3.77 5.99
CA TRP A 407 9.92 4.95 6.06
C TRP A 407 11.33 4.61 6.58
N VAL A 408 11.41 3.91 7.72
CA VAL A 408 12.69 3.48 8.30
C VAL A 408 13.40 2.52 7.36
N PHE A 409 12.68 1.60 6.72
CA PHE A 409 13.26 0.71 5.73
C PHE A 409 13.84 1.47 4.53
N SER A 410 13.11 2.44 3.98
CA SER A 410 13.63 3.33 2.92
C SER A 410 14.91 4.06 3.33
N THR A 411 15.00 4.46 4.60
CA THR A 411 16.17 5.11 5.20
C THR A 411 17.35 4.15 5.24
N PHE A 412 17.15 2.91 5.68
CA PHE A 412 18.19 1.89 5.68
C PHE A 412 18.68 1.56 4.28
N LEU A 413 17.78 1.39 3.32
CA LEU A 413 18.16 1.17 1.92
C LEU A 413 19.01 2.33 1.38
N ARG A 414 18.75 3.58 1.82
CA ARG A 414 19.57 4.75 1.46
C ARG A 414 20.94 4.68 2.12
N MET A 415 21.00 4.41 3.42
CA MET A 415 22.25 4.31 4.18
C MET A 415 23.15 3.18 3.66
N GLU A 416 22.57 2.05 3.28
CA GLU A 416 23.29 0.92 2.67
C GLU A 416 24.01 1.35 1.39
N VAL A 417 23.28 1.98 0.46
CA VAL A 417 23.84 2.49 -0.81
C VAL A 417 24.93 3.54 -0.56
N MET A 418 24.81 4.34 0.49
CA MET A 418 25.80 5.36 0.85
C MET A 418 26.97 4.82 1.70
N GLY A 419 26.96 3.54 2.09
CA GLY A 419 27.97 2.94 2.98
C GLY A 419 27.92 3.45 4.43
N GLU A 420 26.80 4.01 4.87
CA GLU A 420 26.63 4.67 6.17
C GLU A 420 26.20 3.72 7.30
N LEU A 421 25.92 2.44 6.99
CA LEU A 421 25.43 1.46 7.98
C LEU A 421 26.46 1.16 9.08
N ALA A 422 27.76 1.27 8.80
CA ALA A 422 28.83 0.98 9.76
C ALA A 422 28.96 2.02 10.90
N ASN A 423 28.28 3.17 10.78
CA ASN A 423 28.38 4.28 11.74
C ASN A 423 27.29 4.22 12.83
N GLY A 424 26.89 3.01 13.26
CA GLY A 424 25.74 2.70 14.12
C GLY A 424 25.29 3.82 15.07
N ALA A 425 23.99 4.10 15.11
CA ALA A 425 23.46 5.10 16.04
C ALA A 425 23.58 4.60 17.49
N LYS A 426 24.11 5.44 18.38
CA LYS A 426 23.82 5.34 19.81
C LYS A 426 22.38 5.81 20.05
N ALA A 427 21.38 5.02 19.67
CA ALA A 427 20.00 5.34 20.02
C ALA A 427 19.84 5.26 21.55
N SER A 428 19.24 6.28 22.14
CA SER A 428 18.96 6.29 23.58
C SER A 428 17.93 5.21 23.91
N GLU A 429 18.24 4.39 24.90
CA GLU A 429 17.44 3.34 25.52
C GLU A 429 15.99 3.77 25.81
N ARG A 430 15.11 3.74 24.82
CA ARG A 430 13.65 3.81 25.02
C ARG A 430 13.12 2.39 25.16
N HIS A 431 13.63 1.69 26.16
CA HIS A 431 13.22 0.33 26.48
C HIS A 431 11.99 0.37 27.37
N LEU A 432 10.93 -0.32 26.95
CA LEU A 432 9.73 -0.49 27.76
C LEU A 432 9.94 -1.69 28.69
N GLY A 433 9.67 -1.50 29.98
CA GLY A 433 9.56 -2.61 30.93
C GLY A 433 8.35 -3.49 30.60
N ALA A 434 8.29 -4.70 31.18
CA ALA A 434 7.21 -5.65 30.91
C ALA A 434 5.81 -5.05 31.12
N ARG A 435 5.67 -4.17 32.12
CA ARG A 435 4.43 -3.44 32.42
C ARG A 435 4.07 -2.44 31.32
N GLU A 436 5.05 -1.68 30.86
CA GLU A 436 4.85 -0.68 29.80
C GLU A 436 4.50 -1.35 28.46
N LYS A 437 5.09 -2.53 28.17
CA LYS A 437 4.71 -3.37 27.01
C LYS A 437 3.24 -3.76 27.06
N SER A 438 2.76 -4.29 28.19
CA SER A 438 1.34 -4.64 28.35
C SER A 438 0.40 -3.43 28.21
N ILE A 439 0.78 -2.25 28.72
CA ILE A 439 -0.02 -1.03 28.55
C ILE A 439 -0.14 -0.64 27.08
N ALA A 440 0.94 -0.77 26.31
CA ALA A 440 0.92 -0.47 24.89
C ALA A 440 0.09 -1.49 24.10
N ASP A 441 0.15 -2.78 24.45
CA ASP A 441 -0.67 -3.83 23.83
C ASP A 441 -2.17 -3.59 24.09
N ILE A 442 -2.51 -3.18 25.32
CA ILE A 442 -3.88 -2.78 25.67
C ILE A 442 -4.33 -1.57 24.82
N LYS A 443 -3.51 -0.51 24.72
CA LYS A 443 -3.83 0.67 23.90
C LYS A 443 -4.01 0.31 22.43
N TYR A 444 -3.17 -0.58 21.92
CA TYR A 444 -3.24 -1.09 20.56
C TYR A 444 -4.56 -1.86 20.32
N SER A 445 -4.89 -2.80 21.21
CA SER A 445 -6.13 -3.60 21.14
C SER A 445 -7.40 -2.75 21.23
N VAL A 446 -7.39 -1.71 22.09
CA VAL A 446 -8.48 -0.72 22.17
C VAL A 446 -8.61 0.03 20.85
N GLY A 447 -7.50 0.53 20.28
CA GLY A 447 -7.50 1.19 18.98
C GLY A 447 -8.05 0.31 17.85
N ARG A 448 -7.67 -0.98 17.83
CA ARG A 448 -8.19 -1.98 16.89
C ARG A 448 -9.70 -2.20 17.06
N THR A 449 -10.19 -2.27 18.29
CA THR A 449 -11.62 -2.43 18.59
C THR A 449 -12.43 -1.21 18.13
N VAL A 450 -11.92 0.00 18.36
CA VAL A 450 -12.55 1.25 17.89
C VAL A 450 -12.57 1.31 16.36
N PHE A 451 -11.46 0.95 15.71
CA PHE A 451 -11.35 0.91 14.24
C PHE A 451 -12.32 -0.10 13.60
N ASN A 452 -12.42 -1.32 14.15
CA ASN A 452 -13.33 -2.36 13.66
C ASN A 452 -14.80 -2.09 14.01
N SER A 453 -15.09 -1.11 14.87
CA SER A 453 -16.45 -0.71 15.25
C SER A 453 -17.01 0.43 14.38
N ASN A 454 -16.50 0.59 13.15
CA ASN A 454 -16.90 1.62 12.17
C ASN A 454 -18.31 1.41 11.55
N GLY A 455 -19.19 0.64 12.21
CA GLY A 455 -20.56 0.38 11.76
C GLY A 455 -20.70 -0.59 10.59
N GLN A 456 -19.62 -1.26 10.17
CA GLN A 456 -19.68 -2.29 9.12
C GLN A 456 -20.35 -3.58 9.63
N VAL A 457 -21.32 -4.07 8.85
CA VAL A 457 -21.94 -5.38 9.07
C VAL A 457 -21.03 -6.44 8.48
N VAL A 458 -20.28 -7.13 9.33
CA VAL A 458 -19.47 -8.29 8.93
C VAL A 458 -20.35 -9.56 8.99
N PRO A 459 -20.48 -10.34 7.90
CA PRO A 459 -21.12 -11.64 7.96
C PRO A 459 -20.28 -12.58 8.83
N SER A 460 -20.81 -13.00 9.98
CA SER A 460 -20.15 -14.01 10.82
C SER A 460 -20.37 -15.41 10.26
N THR A 461 -19.31 -16.22 10.14
CA THR A 461 -19.43 -17.65 9.83
C THR A 461 -20.16 -18.38 10.95
N VAL A 462 -21.38 -18.83 10.70
CA VAL A 462 -22.13 -19.68 11.64
C VAL A 462 -21.51 -21.09 11.58
N LYS A 463 -20.76 -21.48 12.61
CA LYS A 463 -20.24 -22.86 12.75
C LYS A 463 -21.41 -23.85 12.68
N ASN A 464 -21.32 -24.88 11.83
CA ASN A 464 -22.34 -25.94 11.74
C ASN A 464 -22.34 -26.77 13.04
N LYS A 465 -23.41 -26.71 13.82
CA LYS A 465 -23.56 -27.41 15.10
C LYS A 465 -24.64 -28.48 14.96
N GLU A 466 -24.22 -29.72 14.74
CA GLU A 466 -25.14 -30.86 14.67
C GLU A 466 -25.42 -31.44 16.07
N LEU A 467 -26.68 -31.77 16.31
CA LEU A 467 -27.11 -32.55 17.47
C LEU A 467 -27.00 -34.03 17.10
N GLN A 468 -25.97 -34.72 17.60
CA GLN A 468 -25.68 -36.12 17.25
C GLN A 468 -26.45 -37.14 18.10
N MET A 469 -27.64 -36.75 18.60
CA MET A 469 -28.51 -37.60 19.40
C MET A 469 -29.98 -37.21 19.23
N SER A 470 -30.89 -38.15 19.46
CA SER A 470 -32.33 -37.87 19.49
C SER A 470 -32.71 -37.04 20.73
N ASP A 471 -33.85 -36.36 20.67
CA ASP A 471 -34.42 -35.58 21.78
C ASP A 471 -34.57 -36.43 23.06
N ALA A 472 -35.02 -37.69 22.93
CA ALA A 472 -35.14 -38.61 24.05
C ALA A 472 -33.78 -39.00 24.67
N GLN A 473 -32.72 -39.10 23.86
CA GLN A 473 -31.37 -39.35 24.34
C GLN A 473 -30.78 -38.11 25.02
N LEU A 474 -31.10 -36.91 24.52
CA LEU A 474 -30.69 -35.64 25.11
C LEU A 474 -31.36 -35.40 26.47
N ASP A 475 -32.68 -35.62 26.60
CA ASP A 475 -33.40 -35.52 27.89
C ASP A 475 -32.80 -36.49 28.92
N LYS A 476 -32.56 -37.74 28.52
CA LYS A 476 -31.90 -38.73 29.38
C LYS A 476 -30.51 -38.28 29.81
N LEU A 477 -29.70 -37.75 28.88
CA LEU A 477 -28.35 -37.27 29.17
C LEU A 477 -28.36 -36.10 30.15
N ILE A 478 -29.24 -35.10 29.96
CA ILE A 478 -29.32 -33.95 30.86
C ILE A 478 -29.70 -34.40 32.28
N ARG A 479 -30.64 -35.35 32.42
CA ARG A 479 -31.02 -35.92 33.73
C ARG A 479 -29.87 -36.70 34.36
N ASP A 480 -29.16 -37.50 33.58
CA ASP A 480 -27.99 -38.26 34.05
C ASP A 480 -26.89 -37.30 34.52
N LEU A 481 -26.61 -36.22 33.76
CA LEU A 481 -25.61 -35.20 34.12
C LEU A 481 -25.99 -34.46 35.41
N LEU A 482 -27.23 -33.98 35.54
CA LEU A 482 -27.69 -33.31 36.76
C LEU A 482 -27.56 -34.23 37.99
N LYS A 483 -27.89 -35.51 37.84
CA LYS A 483 -27.75 -36.51 38.90
C LYS A 483 -26.29 -36.78 39.26
N ILE A 484 -25.42 -37.00 38.26
CA ILE A 484 -23.99 -37.27 38.47
C ILE A 484 -23.29 -36.06 39.10
N GLN A 485 -23.69 -34.85 38.69
CA GLN A 485 -23.13 -33.60 39.20
C GLN A 485 -23.79 -33.12 40.51
N GLU A 486 -24.75 -33.88 41.05
CA GLU A 486 -25.48 -33.54 42.27
C GLU A 486 -26.09 -32.12 42.25
N ASP A 487 -26.71 -31.75 41.11
CA ASP A 487 -27.27 -30.42 40.86
C ASP A 487 -26.28 -29.26 41.08
N ARG A 488 -25.00 -29.48 40.77
CA ARG A 488 -23.94 -28.46 40.82
C ARG A 488 -23.33 -28.17 39.46
N CYS A 489 -22.83 -26.96 39.29
CA CYS A 489 -22.06 -26.55 38.12
C CYS A 489 -20.78 -27.37 37.98
N ALA A 490 -20.53 -27.96 36.81
CA ALA A 490 -19.36 -28.81 36.58
C ALA A 490 -18.00 -28.08 36.70
N ILE A 491 -17.96 -26.77 36.43
CA ILE A 491 -16.71 -25.97 36.48
C ILE A 491 -16.48 -25.38 37.88
N THR A 492 -17.54 -24.87 38.52
CA THR A 492 -17.40 -24.17 39.80
C THR A 492 -17.82 -25.00 41.01
N GLY A 493 -18.68 -26.01 40.85
CA GLY A 493 -19.31 -26.70 41.98
C GLY A 493 -20.37 -25.87 42.71
N LEU A 494 -20.74 -24.68 42.20
CA LEU A 494 -21.84 -23.89 42.76
C LEU A 494 -23.16 -24.65 42.61
N PRO A 495 -24.06 -24.58 43.60
CA PRO A 495 -25.41 -25.14 43.48
C PRO A 495 -26.16 -24.49 42.32
N LEU A 496 -26.73 -25.30 41.44
CA LEU A 496 -27.62 -24.84 40.39
C LEU A 496 -28.96 -24.43 40.99
N GLN A 497 -29.58 -23.40 40.42
CA GLN A 497 -30.94 -23.00 40.75
C GLN A 497 -31.86 -23.31 39.58
N PHE A 498 -33.05 -23.83 39.83
CA PHE A 498 -33.95 -24.26 38.76
C PHE A 498 -35.03 -23.23 38.46
N ARG A 499 -35.47 -23.18 37.20
CA ARG A 499 -36.47 -22.22 36.73
C ARG A 499 -37.76 -22.31 37.55
N GLY A 500 -38.22 -21.18 38.05
CA GLY A 500 -39.38 -21.06 38.94
C GLY A 500 -39.03 -21.12 40.43
N ALA A 501 -37.83 -21.58 40.79
CA ALA A 501 -37.33 -21.68 42.17
C ALA A 501 -36.01 -20.90 42.37
N GLN A 502 -35.50 -20.21 41.36
CA GLN A 502 -34.27 -19.45 41.42
C GLN A 502 -34.46 -18.05 42.04
N THR A 503 -33.46 -17.61 42.79
CA THR A 503 -33.29 -16.23 43.25
C THR A 503 -32.32 -15.44 42.38
N ASP A 504 -31.49 -16.11 41.59
CA ASP A 504 -30.53 -15.50 40.66
C ASP A 504 -30.52 -16.26 39.32
N ASP A 505 -30.89 -15.55 38.24
CA ASP A 505 -30.93 -16.09 36.89
C ASP A 505 -29.56 -16.51 36.35
N ASN A 506 -28.47 -16.00 36.93
CA ASN A 506 -27.10 -16.40 36.58
C ASN A 506 -26.78 -17.83 37.03
N LEU A 507 -27.45 -18.33 38.08
CA LEU A 507 -27.25 -19.66 38.63
C LEU A 507 -28.15 -20.73 37.98
N LEU A 508 -28.96 -20.35 36.98
CA LEU A 508 -29.72 -21.30 36.18
C LEU A 508 -28.79 -22.30 35.47
N PRO A 509 -29.18 -23.58 35.33
CA PRO A 509 -28.42 -24.56 34.57
C PRO A 509 -28.37 -24.18 33.09
N SER A 510 -27.20 -24.37 32.50
CA SER A 510 -26.94 -24.19 31.08
C SER A 510 -26.10 -25.35 30.57
N LEU A 511 -26.42 -25.82 29.36
CA LEU A 511 -25.69 -26.90 28.71
C LEU A 511 -24.46 -26.30 28.00
N ASP A 512 -23.27 -26.68 28.48
CA ASP A 512 -21.99 -26.26 27.91
C ASP A 512 -21.32 -27.41 27.18
N ARG A 513 -20.57 -27.07 26.12
CA ARG A 513 -19.72 -28.02 25.41
C ARG A 513 -18.32 -27.90 25.97
N ILE A 514 -17.72 -29.02 26.41
CA ILE A 514 -16.37 -29.02 26.97
C ILE A 514 -15.40 -28.46 25.90
N ASP A 515 -15.40 -29.08 24.72
CA ASP A 515 -14.84 -28.55 23.49
C ASP A 515 -15.88 -27.72 22.73
N SER A 516 -15.69 -26.40 22.73
CA SER A 516 -16.58 -25.43 22.07
C SER A 516 -16.56 -25.48 20.54
N ASP A 517 -15.54 -26.12 19.94
CA ASP A 517 -15.44 -26.36 18.50
C ASP A 517 -16.09 -27.69 18.08
N GLY A 518 -16.29 -28.61 19.02
CA GLY A 518 -16.99 -29.87 18.81
C GLY A 518 -18.53 -29.79 18.73
N HIS A 519 -19.14 -30.94 18.40
CA HIS A 519 -20.60 -31.12 18.31
C HIS A 519 -21.26 -31.39 19.67
N TYR A 520 -22.59 -31.36 19.72
CA TYR A 520 -23.36 -31.81 20.89
C TYR A 520 -23.37 -33.35 20.93
N ALA A 521 -22.28 -33.91 21.45
CA ALA A 521 -22.04 -35.34 21.65
C ALA A 521 -22.01 -35.69 23.15
N ARG A 522 -22.29 -36.94 23.50
CA ARG A 522 -22.50 -37.35 24.90
C ARG A 522 -21.28 -37.09 25.80
N GLU A 523 -20.10 -37.30 25.23
CA GLU A 523 -18.78 -37.15 25.84
C GLU A 523 -18.31 -35.69 25.91
N ASN A 524 -19.00 -34.78 25.22
CA ASN A 524 -18.60 -33.38 25.07
C ASN A 524 -19.55 -32.40 25.80
N LEU A 525 -20.43 -32.89 26.69
CA LEU A 525 -21.45 -32.06 27.33
C LEU A 525 -21.34 -32.10 28.85
N GLN A 526 -21.52 -30.93 29.45
CA GLN A 526 -21.57 -30.73 30.90
C GLN A 526 -22.63 -29.69 31.28
N ILE A 527 -23.16 -29.76 32.50
CA ILE A 527 -24.07 -28.72 33.02
C ILE A 527 -23.30 -27.71 33.85
N VAL A 528 -23.41 -26.43 33.51
CA VAL A 528 -22.76 -25.33 34.23
C VAL A 528 -23.78 -24.26 34.61
N CYS A 529 -23.41 -23.34 35.52
CA CYS A 529 -24.22 -22.14 35.74
C CYS A 529 -24.25 -21.30 34.45
N ARG A 530 -25.36 -20.60 34.19
CA ARG A 530 -25.54 -19.76 33.01
C ARG A 530 -24.45 -18.71 32.84
N PHE A 531 -24.03 -18.05 33.92
CA PHE A 531 -22.95 -17.07 33.84
C PHE A 531 -21.59 -17.70 33.49
N ILE A 532 -21.36 -18.95 33.90
CA ILE A 532 -20.13 -19.68 33.60
C ILE A 532 -20.08 -20.06 32.13
N ASN A 533 -21.17 -20.55 31.55
CA ASN A 533 -21.25 -20.78 30.11
C ASN A 533 -21.01 -19.47 29.34
N PHE A 534 -21.57 -18.36 29.83
CA PHE A 534 -21.36 -17.04 29.26
C PHE A 534 -19.92 -16.52 29.39
N TRP A 535 -19.19 -16.85 30.46
CA TRP A 535 -17.79 -16.46 30.63
C TRP A 535 -16.84 -17.34 29.82
N LYS A 536 -17.09 -18.65 29.77
CA LYS A 536 -16.26 -19.60 29.03
C LYS A 536 -16.33 -19.37 27.52
N GLN A 537 -17.51 -19.09 26.96
CA GLN A 537 -17.69 -18.89 25.52
C GLN A 537 -17.00 -20.00 24.68
N ALA A 538 -15.96 -19.65 23.93
CA ALA A 538 -15.16 -20.54 23.10
C ALA A 538 -13.77 -20.82 23.69
N SER A 539 -13.49 -20.36 24.92
CA SER A 539 -12.23 -20.65 25.61
C SER A 539 -12.11 -22.14 25.93
N ASP A 540 -10.87 -22.62 25.93
CA ASP A 540 -10.51 -23.97 26.36
C ASP A 540 -10.99 -24.23 27.81
N ASP A 541 -11.64 -25.39 28.03
CA ASP A 541 -12.22 -25.75 29.32
C ASP A 541 -11.16 -25.92 30.41
N THR A 542 -9.99 -26.47 30.07
CA THR A 542 -8.91 -26.73 31.03
C THR A 542 -8.31 -25.43 31.52
N GLU A 543 -7.99 -24.52 30.60
CA GLU A 543 -7.44 -23.20 30.93
C GLU A 543 -8.47 -22.36 31.69
N PHE A 544 -9.76 -22.42 31.31
CA PHE A 544 -10.81 -21.69 32.00
C PHE A 544 -10.97 -22.16 33.46
N ARG A 545 -10.92 -23.48 33.73
CA ARG A 545 -10.93 -24.01 35.10
C ARG A 545 -9.75 -23.49 35.92
N ARG A 546 -8.54 -23.49 35.35
CA ARG A 546 -7.33 -22.95 35.99
C ARG A 546 -7.51 -21.48 36.37
N LEU A 547 -8.08 -20.65 35.49
CA LEU A 547 -8.37 -19.24 35.77
C LEU A 547 -9.42 -19.05 36.87
N VAL A 548 -10.46 -19.89 36.90
CA VAL A 548 -11.47 -19.87 37.97
C VAL A 548 -10.88 -20.24 39.32
N GLU A 549 -9.92 -21.17 39.38
CA GLU A 549 -9.19 -21.51 40.60
C GLU A 549 -8.37 -20.33 41.12
N LEU A 550 -7.63 -19.63 40.25
CA LEU A 550 -6.90 -18.41 40.63
C LEU A 550 -7.83 -17.35 41.26
N VAL A 551 -9.02 -17.14 40.70
CA VAL A 551 -10.00 -16.20 41.25
C VAL A 551 -10.50 -16.64 42.63
N ARG A 552 -10.68 -17.95 42.85
CA ARG A 552 -11.11 -18.50 44.15
C ARG A 552 -10.06 -18.32 45.23
N ASP A 553 -8.79 -18.47 44.88
CA ASP A 553 -7.70 -18.35 45.83
C ASP A 553 -7.52 -16.89 46.29
N VAL A 554 -7.75 -15.91 45.41
CA VAL A 554 -7.81 -14.49 45.80
C VAL A 554 -8.98 -14.19 46.75
N GLY A 555 -10.13 -14.87 46.60
CA GLY A 555 -11.27 -14.71 47.50
C GLY A 555 -11.15 -15.45 48.84
N ARG A 556 -10.11 -16.28 49.00
CA ARG A 556 -9.79 -17.02 50.23
C ARG A 556 -8.65 -16.38 51.04
N ALA A 557 -7.84 -15.55 50.40
CA ALA A 557 -6.82 -14.70 51.03
C ALA A 557 -7.46 -13.42 51.59
#